data_AF-A0A671LQD9-F1
#
_entry.id   AF-A0A671LQD9-F1
#
_cell.length_a   1.000
_cell.length_b   1.000
_cell.length_c   1.000
_cell.angle_alpha   90.00
_cell.angle_beta   90.00
_cell.angle_gamma   90.00
#
_symmetry.space_group_name_H-M   'P 1'
#
loop_
_entity.id
_entity.type
_entity.pdbx_description
1 polymer ?
#
loop_
_entity_poly.entity_id
_entity_poly.type
_entity_poly.pdbx_seq_one_letter_code
_entity_poly.pdbx_strand_id
1 'polypeptide(L)'
;SAADFCLSVCVCVCVCAAILNLDNTVVDLETLQALYENRAQHDELEKIEKHIKSSKDKEGSKPLDKPEQFLHQLSQIPDFSGRVFCILFQSTFTECISSVQRKLQILQRVCKTLQSGSGVLQVLGLVLAFGNFMNGGNRTRGQADGFTLDILPKLKDVKSSVRQTHTQSLDTNI
;
A
#
# COMPACT_ATOMS: atom_id res chain seq x y z
N SER A 1 -18.54 -39.89 6.77
CA SER A 1 -19.78 -40.01 7.57
C SER A 1 -20.90 -39.19 6.92
N ALA A 2 -22.17 -39.49 7.19
CA ALA A 2 -23.30 -38.61 6.85
C ALA A 2 -23.12 -37.19 7.43
N ALA A 3 -22.36 -37.06 8.53
CA ALA A 3 -21.94 -35.79 9.11
C ALA A 3 -21.01 -34.98 8.20
N ASP A 4 -20.07 -35.60 7.47
CA ASP A 4 -19.17 -34.90 6.53
C ASP A 4 -19.92 -34.45 5.27
N PHE A 5 -20.96 -35.19 4.87
CA PHE A 5 -21.84 -34.80 3.77
C PHE A 5 -22.75 -33.63 4.18
N CYS A 6 -23.30 -33.67 5.39
CA CYS A 6 -24.08 -32.56 5.96
C CYS A 6 -23.21 -31.31 6.16
N LEU A 7 -21.95 -31.46 6.58
CA LEU A 7 -20.99 -30.35 6.65
C LEU A 7 -20.69 -29.77 5.26
N SER A 8 -20.43 -30.62 4.26
CA SER A 8 -20.15 -30.17 2.88
C SER A 8 -21.34 -29.44 2.24
N VAL A 9 -22.57 -29.91 2.50
CA VAL A 9 -23.79 -29.29 1.98
C VAL A 9 -24.15 -28.01 2.74
N CYS A 10 -23.99 -27.99 4.07
CA CYS A 10 -24.28 -26.81 4.90
C CYS A 10 -23.25 -25.69 4.68
N VAL A 11 -21.96 -26.03 4.55
CA VAL A 11 -20.90 -25.07 4.18
C VAL A 11 -21.17 -24.50 2.79
N CYS A 12 -21.56 -25.31 1.81
CA CYS A 12 -21.90 -24.82 0.48
C CYS A 12 -23.11 -23.87 0.48
N VAL A 13 -24.19 -24.21 1.21
CA VAL A 13 -25.39 -23.35 1.29
C VAL A 13 -25.10 -22.02 1.99
N CYS A 14 -24.38 -22.03 3.12
CA CYS A 14 -24.01 -20.82 3.84
C CYS A 14 -23.05 -19.94 3.04
N VAL A 15 -22.05 -20.54 2.37
CA VAL A 15 -21.10 -19.83 1.51
C VAL A 15 -21.79 -19.25 0.28
N CYS A 16 -22.66 -20.01 -0.39
CA CYS A 16 -23.45 -19.53 -1.52
C CYS A 16 -24.34 -18.34 -1.12
N ALA A 17 -25.05 -18.45 0.02
CA ALA A 17 -25.91 -17.37 0.52
C ALA A 17 -25.11 -16.13 0.93
N ALA A 18 -23.97 -16.30 1.61
CA ALA A 18 -23.08 -15.21 2.00
C ALA A 18 -22.54 -14.46 0.78
N ILE A 19 -22.07 -15.19 -0.25
CA ILE A 19 -21.54 -14.58 -1.48
C ILE A 19 -22.64 -13.92 -2.32
N LEU A 20 -23.83 -14.53 -2.38
CA LEU A 20 -24.99 -13.95 -3.08
C LEU A 20 -25.44 -12.64 -2.44
N ASN A 21 -25.45 -12.58 -1.10
CA ASN A 21 -25.89 -11.41 -0.34
C ASN A 21 -24.76 -10.41 -0.01
N LEU A 22 -23.53 -10.70 -0.44
CA LEU A 22 -22.32 -9.92 -0.09
C LEU A 22 -22.13 -9.76 1.43
N ASP A 23 -22.50 -10.79 2.18
CA ASP A 23 -22.43 -10.82 3.64
C ASP A 23 -21.12 -11.49 4.09
N ASN A 24 -20.24 -10.71 4.70
CA ASN A 24 -18.95 -11.16 5.24
C ASN A 24 -18.99 -11.46 6.76
N THR A 25 -20.18 -11.54 7.37
CA THR A 25 -20.34 -11.93 8.78
C THR A 25 -20.42 -13.45 8.96
N VAL A 26 -20.79 -14.16 7.91
CA VAL A 26 -21.02 -15.62 7.90
C VAL A 26 -19.80 -16.41 7.43
N VAL A 27 -18.96 -15.81 6.59
CA VAL A 27 -17.73 -16.40 6.05
C VAL A 27 -16.60 -15.41 6.20
N ASP A 28 -15.51 -15.83 6.84
CA ASP A 28 -14.34 -14.99 7.04
C ASP A 28 -13.57 -14.73 5.72
N LEU A 29 -12.75 -13.69 5.72
CA LEU A 29 -12.02 -13.25 4.53
C LEU A 29 -10.96 -14.25 4.06
N GLU A 30 -10.37 -15.04 4.96
CA GLU A 30 -9.36 -16.04 4.62
C GLU A 30 -10.00 -17.19 3.83
N THR A 31 -11.18 -17.64 4.29
CA THR A 31 -11.99 -18.63 3.58
C THR A 31 -12.42 -18.11 2.21
N LEU A 32 -12.89 -16.86 2.11
CA LEU A 32 -13.25 -16.26 0.81
C LEU A 32 -12.06 -16.16 -0.14
N GLN A 33 -10.88 -15.78 0.37
CA GLN A 33 -9.64 -15.74 -0.41
C GLN A 33 -9.26 -17.14 -0.92
N ALA A 34 -9.30 -18.16 -0.04
CA ALA A 34 -9.02 -19.53 -0.42
C ALA A 34 -9.99 -20.05 -1.49
N LEU A 35 -11.29 -19.73 -1.36
CA LEU A 35 -12.30 -20.08 -2.37
C LEU A 35 -12.06 -19.36 -3.70
N TYR A 36 -11.63 -18.10 -3.66
CA TYR A 36 -11.28 -17.36 -4.87
C TYR A 36 -10.06 -17.98 -5.57
N GLU A 37 -9.00 -18.31 -4.83
CA GLU A 37 -7.77 -18.88 -5.39
C GLU A 37 -7.95 -20.30 -5.93
N ASN A 38 -8.78 -21.11 -5.26
CA ASN A 38 -9.02 -22.51 -5.61
C ASN A 38 -10.25 -22.71 -6.52
N ARG A 39 -10.86 -21.64 -7.03
CA ARG A 39 -11.99 -21.74 -7.96
C ARG A 39 -11.56 -22.46 -9.24
N ALA A 40 -12.47 -23.26 -9.79
CA ALA A 40 -12.20 -24.00 -11.02
C ALA A 40 -11.96 -23.03 -12.18
N GLN A 41 -10.94 -23.35 -12.97
CA GLN A 41 -10.68 -22.65 -14.22
C GLN A 41 -11.63 -23.15 -15.32
N HIS A 42 -11.70 -22.39 -16.41
CA HIS A 42 -12.63 -22.67 -17.51
C HIS A 42 -12.48 -24.10 -18.07
N ASP A 43 -11.25 -24.58 -18.23
CA ASP A 43 -10.97 -25.91 -18.76
C ASP A 43 -11.33 -27.04 -17.77
N GLU A 44 -11.18 -26.80 -16.47
CA GLU A 44 -11.59 -27.72 -15.41
C GLU A 44 -13.11 -27.82 -15.34
N LEU A 45 -13.80 -26.68 -15.42
CA LEU A 45 -15.27 -26.63 -15.48
C LEU A 45 -15.84 -27.35 -16.68
N GLU A 46 -15.23 -27.17 -17.86
CA GLU A 46 -15.65 -27.91 -19.05
C GLU A 46 -15.56 -29.42 -18.88
N LYS A 47 -14.48 -29.92 -18.25
CA LYS A 47 -14.29 -31.36 -18.01
C LYS A 47 -15.36 -31.88 -17.04
N ILE A 48 -15.59 -31.14 -15.96
CA ILE A 48 -16.60 -31.44 -14.93
C ILE A 48 -18.00 -31.49 -15.57
N GLU A 49 -18.37 -30.48 -16.37
CA GLU A 49 -19.67 -30.45 -17.05
C GLU A 49 -19.85 -31.57 -18.07
N LYS A 50 -18.82 -31.89 -18.85
CA LYS A 50 -18.85 -33.00 -19.82
C LYS A 50 -19.09 -34.32 -19.10
N HIS A 51 -18.43 -34.55 -17.96
CA HIS A 51 -18.65 -35.74 -17.15
C HIS A 51 -20.09 -35.81 -16.63
N ILE A 52 -20.63 -34.72 -16.08
CA ILE A 52 -22.02 -34.64 -15.61
C ILE A 52 -23.02 -34.92 -16.74
N LYS A 53 -22.80 -34.38 -17.93
CA LYS A 53 -23.67 -34.63 -19.11
C LYS A 53 -23.61 -36.10 -19.53
N SER A 54 -22.40 -36.67 -19.65
CA SER A 54 -22.20 -38.06 -20.08
C SER A 54 -22.68 -39.12 -19.07
N SER A 55 -22.73 -38.77 -17.78
CA SER A 55 -23.18 -39.66 -16.69
C SER A 55 -24.70 -39.73 -16.57
N LYS A 56 -25.43 -38.67 -16.94
CA LYS A 56 -26.89 -38.68 -16.97
C LYS A 56 -27.48 -39.66 -17.99
N ASP A 57 -26.74 -39.94 -19.06
CA ASP A 57 -27.19 -40.77 -20.19
C ASP A 57 -26.75 -42.25 -20.07
N LYS A 58 -25.93 -42.60 -19.07
CA LYS A 58 -25.38 -43.96 -18.91
C LYS A 58 -25.62 -44.49 -17.50
N GLU A 59 -26.55 -45.42 -17.39
CA GLU A 59 -26.81 -46.19 -16.18
C GLU A 59 -25.55 -47.00 -15.81
N GLY A 60 -24.80 -46.54 -14.79
CA GLY A 60 -23.54 -47.15 -14.33
C GLY A 60 -22.29 -46.28 -14.36
N SER A 61 -22.36 -45.00 -14.76
CA SER A 61 -21.20 -44.10 -14.71
C SER A 61 -20.79 -43.75 -13.26
N LYS A 62 -19.48 -43.71 -12.99
CA LYS A 62 -18.94 -43.28 -11.68
C LYS A 62 -19.32 -41.80 -11.41
N PRO A 63 -19.87 -41.46 -10.24
CA PRO A 63 -20.13 -40.08 -9.87
C PRO A 63 -18.81 -39.29 -9.76
N LEU A 64 -18.90 -37.96 -9.91
CA LEU A 64 -17.79 -37.03 -9.63
C LEU A 64 -17.27 -37.23 -8.20
N ASP A 65 -15.99 -37.01 -7.98
CA ASP A 65 -15.44 -37.02 -6.63
C ASP A 65 -15.81 -35.71 -5.90
N LYS A 66 -15.77 -35.70 -4.56
CA LYS A 66 -16.24 -34.56 -3.74
C LYS A 66 -15.66 -33.18 -4.13
N PRO A 67 -14.36 -33.04 -4.47
CA PRO A 67 -13.80 -31.75 -4.89
C PRO A 67 -14.44 -31.23 -6.18
N GLU A 68 -14.66 -32.10 -7.16
CA GLU A 68 -15.28 -31.72 -8.45
C GLU A 68 -16.74 -31.33 -8.27
N GLN A 69 -17.47 -32.03 -7.39
CA GLN A 69 -18.83 -31.66 -7.01
C GLN A 69 -18.87 -30.26 -6.37
N PHE A 70 -17.93 -29.96 -5.46
CA PHE A 70 -17.83 -28.66 -4.81
C PHE A 70 -17.52 -27.54 -5.81
N LEU A 71 -16.55 -27.76 -6.70
CA LEU A 71 -16.20 -26.80 -7.75
C LEU A 71 -17.36 -26.53 -8.72
N HIS A 72 -18.11 -27.57 -9.08
CA HIS A 72 -19.33 -27.42 -9.87
C HIS A 72 -20.40 -26.62 -9.13
N GLN A 73 -20.61 -26.86 -7.83
CA GLN A 73 -21.58 -26.09 -7.04
C GLN A 73 -21.17 -24.61 -6.93
N LEU A 74 -19.88 -24.34 -6.73
CA LEU A 74 -19.34 -22.99 -6.67
C LEU A 74 -19.55 -22.23 -7.98
N SER A 75 -19.40 -22.90 -9.12
CA SER A 75 -19.62 -22.29 -10.44
C SER A 75 -21.08 -21.98 -10.76
N GLN A 76 -22.03 -22.58 -10.03
CA GLN A 76 -23.44 -22.21 -10.16
C GLN A 76 -23.75 -20.84 -9.56
N ILE A 77 -22.84 -20.26 -8.75
CA ILE A 77 -23.01 -18.91 -8.21
C ILE A 77 -22.79 -17.90 -9.35
N PRO A 78 -23.81 -17.09 -9.72
CA PRO A 78 -23.67 -16.12 -10.79
C PRO A 78 -22.60 -15.09 -10.45
N ASP A 79 -21.63 -14.93 -11.34
CA ASP A 79 -20.48 -14.03 -11.17
C ASP A 79 -19.76 -14.19 -9.82
N PHE A 80 -19.50 -15.44 -9.44
CA PHE A 80 -18.75 -15.77 -8.22
C PHE A 80 -17.47 -14.94 -8.06
N SER A 81 -16.67 -14.84 -9.13
CA SER A 81 -15.38 -14.15 -9.09
C SER A 81 -15.56 -12.65 -8.82
N GLY A 82 -16.50 -12.00 -9.51
CA GLY A 82 -16.79 -10.58 -9.29
C GLY A 82 -17.30 -10.30 -7.88
N ARG A 83 -18.19 -11.15 -7.36
CA ARG A 83 -18.75 -11.01 -6.00
C ARG A 83 -17.70 -11.15 -4.92
N VAL A 84 -16.89 -12.21 -4.97
CA VAL A 84 -15.84 -12.43 -3.97
C VAL A 84 -14.79 -11.32 -4.04
N PHE A 85 -14.42 -10.88 -5.24
CA PHE A 85 -13.56 -9.71 -5.42
C PHE A 85 -14.16 -8.45 -4.75
N CYS A 86 -15.45 -8.17 -4.96
CA CYS A 86 -16.12 -7.02 -4.34
C CYS A 86 -16.08 -7.10 -2.81
N ILE A 87 -16.33 -8.28 -2.21
CA ILE A 87 -16.30 -8.46 -0.76
C ILE A 87 -14.89 -8.21 -0.21
N LEU A 88 -13.87 -8.83 -0.82
CA LEU A 88 -12.46 -8.67 -0.41
C LEU A 88 -11.95 -7.23 -0.61
N PHE A 89 -12.39 -6.58 -1.68
CA PHE A 89 -12.09 -5.19 -1.93
C PHE A 89 -12.74 -4.29 -0.89
N GLN A 90 -14.04 -4.47 -0.62
CA GLN A 90 -14.80 -3.67 0.33
C GLN A 90 -14.20 -3.77 1.74
N SER A 91 -13.74 -4.95 2.17
CA SER A 91 -13.17 -5.14 3.50
C SER A 91 -11.88 -4.36 3.73
N THR A 92 -11.10 -4.10 2.67
CA THR A 92 -9.83 -3.37 2.73
C THR A 92 -9.93 -1.92 2.29
N PHE A 93 -10.99 -1.56 1.55
CA PHE A 93 -11.14 -0.26 0.89
C PHE A 93 -11.00 0.92 1.85
N THR A 94 -11.70 0.89 2.99
CA THR A 94 -11.72 2.00 3.96
C THR A 94 -10.33 2.29 4.52
N GLU A 95 -9.55 1.24 4.82
CA GLU A 95 -8.18 1.39 5.30
C GLU A 95 -7.27 1.93 4.19
N CYS A 96 -7.36 1.36 2.99
CA CYS A 96 -6.57 1.78 1.84
C CYS A 96 -6.80 3.27 1.52
N ILE A 97 -8.06 3.70 1.40
CA ILE A 97 -8.39 5.09 1.07
C ILE A 97 -7.95 6.05 2.18
N SER A 98 -8.13 5.67 3.45
CA SER A 98 -7.68 6.48 4.59
C SER A 98 -6.16 6.66 4.62
N SER A 99 -5.41 5.60 4.28
CA SER A 99 -3.96 5.63 4.17
C SER A 99 -3.50 6.58 3.07
N VAL A 100 -4.11 6.51 1.88
CA VAL A 100 -3.82 7.40 0.76
C VAL A 100 -4.14 8.85 1.10
N GLN A 101 -5.32 9.11 1.67
CA GLN A 101 -5.74 10.45 2.08
C GLN A 101 -4.78 11.06 3.09
N ARG A 102 -4.34 10.29 4.11
CA ARG A 102 -3.38 10.76 5.11
C ARG A 102 -2.05 11.18 4.46
N LYS A 103 -1.52 10.35 3.56
CA LYS A 103 -0.27 10.65 2.84
C LYS A 103 -0.40 11.93 2.02
N LEU A 104 -1.52 12.10 1.32
CA LEU A 104 -1.78 13.30 0.52
C LEU A 104 -1.89 14.57 1.38
N GLN A 105 -2.60 14.48 2.52
CA GLN A 105 -2.71 15.60 3.45
C GLN A 105 -1.37 16.00 4.07
N ILE A 106 -0.49 15.03 4.34
CA ILE A 106 0.87 15.32 4.83
C ILE A 106 1.66 16.03 3.73
N LEU A 107 1.64 15.50 2.50
CA LEU A 107 2.35 16.11 1.37
C LEU A 107 1.88 17.54 1.12
N GLN A 108 0.55 17.77 1.08
CA GLN A 108 -0.02 19.11 0.93
C GLN A 108 0.41 20.06 2.05
N ARG A 109 0.42 19.60 3.30
CA ARG A 109 0.88 20.40 4.44
C ARG A 109 2.36 20.75 4.30
N VAL A 110 3.21 19.78 3.97
CA VAL A 110 4.64 20.01 3.75
C VAL A 110 4.88 21.01 2.62
N CYS A 111 4.23 20.84 1.47
CA CYS A 111 4.36 21.78 0.35
C CYS A 111 3.95 23.20 0.74
N LYS A 112 2.82 23.37 1.44
CA LYS A 112 2.37 24.68 1.93
C LYS A 112 3.38 25.29 2.90
N THR A 113 3.86 24.52 3.88
CA THR A 113 4.86 24.99 4.85
C THR A 113 6.17 25.39 4.16
N LEU A 114 6.63 24.65 3.16
CA LEU A 114 7.85 24.99 2.41
C LEU A 114 7.67 26.23 1.53
N GLN A 115 6.48 26.45 0.96
CA GLN A 115 6.20 27.57 0.06
C GLN A 115 5.91 28.89 0.79
N SER A 116 5.15 28.84 1.89
CA SER A 116 4.63 30.03 2.56
C SER A 116 4.90 30.09 4.05
N GLY A 117 5.62 29.11 4.61
CA GLY A 117 5.98 29.11 6.03
C GLY A 117 7.00 30.19 6.32
N SER A 118 6.60 31.22 7.08
CA SER A 118 7.46 32.37 7.42
C SER A 118 8.79 31.95 8.04
N GLY A 119 8.78 30.99 8.97
CA GLY A 119 10.00 30.47 9.59
C GLY A 119 10.95 29.79 8.59
N VAL A 120 10.41 29.03 7.62
CA VAL A 120 11.22 28.39 6.57
C VAL A 120 11.86 29.46 5.69
N LEU A 121 11.07 30.44 5.22
CA LEU A 121 11.56 31.54 4.39
C LEU A 121 12.60 32.40 5.11
N GLN A 122 12.44 32.63 6.41
CA GLN A 122 13.41 33.36 7.23
C GLN A 122 14.74 32.60 7.33
N VAL A 123 14.71 31.30 7.58
CA VAL A 123 15.93 30.47 7.64
C VAL A 123 16.61 30.44 6.27
N LEU A 124 15.87 30.25 5.18
CA LEU A 124 16.43 30.28 3.82
C LEU A 124 17.03 31.65 3.49
N GLY A 125 16.36 32.75 3.86
CA GLY A 125 16.87 34.10 3.69
C GLY A 125 18.16 34.35 4.48
N LEU A 126 18.26 33.82 5.70
CA LEU A 126 19.47 33.92 6.52
C LEU A 126 20.64 33.14 5.90
N VAL A 127 20.38 31.92 5.40
CA VAL A 127 21.38 31.13 4.67
C VAL A 127 21.86 31.89 3.44
N LEU A 128 20.95 32.51 2.68
CA LEU A 128 21.31 33.33 1.52
C LEU A 128 22.17 34.54 1.91
N ALA A 129 21.79 35.26 2.98
CA ALA A 129 22.52 36.42 3.48
C ALA A 129 23.94 36.06 3.91
N PHE A 130 24.11 35.00 4.70
CA PHE A 130 25.44 34.53 5.10
C PHE A 130 26.26 34.01 3.92
N GLY A 131 25.64 33.26 3.00
CA GLY A 131 26.28 32.80 1.78
C GLY A 131 26.82 33.97 0.94
N ASN A 132 26.00 35.00 0.72
CA ASN A 132 26.41 36.19 -0.02
C ASN A 132 27.53 36.96 0.69
N PHE A 133 27.45 37.13 2.01
CA PHE A 133 28.50 37.79 2.80
C PHE A 133 29.84 37.03 2.71
N MET A 134 29.82 35.71 2.93
CA MET A 134 31.03 34.88 2.90
C MET A 134 31.67 34.79 1.51
N ASN A 135 30.87 34.91 0.44
CA ASN A 135 31.34 34.88 -0.94
C ASN A 135 31.50 36.28 -1.56
N GLY A 136 31.36 37.35 -0.77
CA GLY A 136 31.45 38.75 -1.19
C GLY A 136 32.83 39.10 -1.72
N GLY A 137 33.00 38.99 -3.04
CA GLY A 137 34.29 39.09 -3.74
C GLY A 137 34.37 38.15 -4.94
N ASN A 138 33.56 37.09 -4.94
CA ASN A 138 33.33 36.25 -6.11
C ASN A 138 32.10 36.74 -6.88
N ARG A 139 32.32 37.20 -8.12
CA ARG A 139 31.32 37.80 -9.00
C ARG A 139 30.15 36.86 -9.37
N THR A 140 30.31 35.54 -9.20
CA THR A 140 29.23 34.55 -9.44
C THR A 140 28.62 33.98 -8.16
N ARG A 141 29.18 34.23 -6.97
CA ARG A 141 28.74 33.59 -5.71
C ARG A 141 28.39 34.57 -4.59
N GLY A 142 28.85 35.80 -4.64
CA GLY A 142 28.64 36.82 -3.60
C GLY A 142 27.43 37.71 -3.79
N GLN A 143 26.64 37.51 -4.86
CA GLN A 143 25.45 38.30 -5.23
C GLN A 143 24.36 37.36 -5.78
N ALA A 144 24.08 36.27 -5.08
CA ALA A 144 23.05 35.31 -5.49
C ALA A 144 21.66 35.77 -5.06
N ASP A 145 20.66 35.55 -5.92
CA ASP A 145 19.23 35.78 -5.64
C ASP A 145 18.56 34.56 -4.97
N GLY A 146 19.26 33.42 -4.93
CA GLY A 146 18.77 32.18 -4.35
C GLY A 146 19.80 31.06 -4.43
N PHE A 147 19.44 29.90 -3.89
CA PHE A 147 20.27 28.70 -3.93
C PHE A 147 19.41 27.44 -4.07
N THR A 148 20.02 26.36 -4.52
CA THR A 148 19.41 25.03 -4.59
C THR A 148 19.45 24.36 -3.21
N LEU A 149 18.38 23.66 -2.83
CA LEU A 149 18.24 23.09 -1.47
C LEU A 149 19.30 22.01 -1.14
N ASP A 150 20.02 21.49 -2.11
CA ASP A 150 21.14 20.55 -1.90
C ASP A 150 22.33 21.19 -1.15
N ILE A 151 22.35 22.51 -0.99
CA ILE A 151 23.35 23.20 -0.16
C ILE A 151 23.07 23.04 1.33
N LEU A 152 21.81 22.82 1.75
CA LEU A 152 21.44 22.79 3.17
C LEU A 152 22.19 21.70 3.96
N PRO A 153 22.32 20.45 3.46
CA PRO A 153 23.10 19.42 4.15
C PRO A 153 24.61 19.74 4.25
N LYS A 154 25.13 20.60 3.38
CA LYS A 154 26.57 20.98 3.32
C LYS A 154 26.90 22.11 4.28
N LEU A 155 25.89 22.81 4.83
CA LEU A 155 26.10 23.90 5.79
C LEU A 155 26.80 23.42 7.07
N LYS A 156 26.62 22.15 7.45
CA LYS A 156 27.31 21.55 8.62
C LYS A 156 28.83 21.51 8.46
N ASP A 157 29.34 21.54 7.23
CA ASP A 157 30.76 21.36 6.91
C ASP A 157 31.52 22.69 6.85
N VAL A 158 30.83 23.82 7.08
CA VAL A 158 31.43 25.15 7.13
C VAL A 158 32.20 25.31 8.45
N LYS A 159 33.54 25.32 8.37
CA LYS A 159 34.42 25.51 9.52
C LYS A 159 34.47 26.99 9.95
N SER A 160 34.43 27.24 11.26
CA SER A 160 34.64 28.57 11.83
C SER A 160 36.13 28.94 11.80
N SER A 161 36.43 30.18 11.45
CA SER A 161 37.77 30.76 11.63
C SER A 161 37.86 31.39 13.01
N VAL A 162 37.93 30.58 14.07
CA VAL A 162 38.37 31.12 15.36
C VAL A 162 39.86 31.42 15.22
N ARG A 163 40.21 32.69 14.99
CA ARG A 163 41.59 33.14 15.16
C ARG A 163 41.89 33.00 16.66
N GLN A 164 42.66 31.99 17.04
CA GLN A 164 43.31 31.99 18.34
C GLN A 164 44.22 33.23 18.36
N THR A 165 43.78 34.30 19.01
CA THR A 165 44.64 35.42 19.37
C THR A 165 45.69 34.86 20.32
N HIS A 166 46.87 34.53 19.78
CA HIS A 166 48.07 34.37 20.58
C HIS A 166 48.34 35.73 21.23
N THR A 167 47.85 35.91 22.46
CA THR A 167 48.39 36.91 23.37
C THR A 167 49.81 36.46 23.71
N GLN A 168 50.79 36.90 22.93
CA GLN A 168 52.16 36.97 23.42
C GLN A 168 52.14 37.99 24.55
N SER A 169 52.15 37.48 25.79
CA SER A 169 52.44 38.26 26.97
C SER A 169 53.83 38.86 26.82
N LEU A 170 53.88 40.17 26.61
CA LEU A 170 55.09 40.97 26.77
C LEU A 170 55.59 40.81 28.21
N ASP A 171 56.90 40.61 28.33
CA ASP A 171 57.65 40.51 29.57
C ASP A 171 57.31 41.63 30.57
N THR A 172 57.26 41.28 31.86
CA THR A 172 57.69 42.23 32.90
C THR A 172 58.46 41.45 33.96
N ASN A 173 59.79 41.56 33.86
CA ASN A 173 60.73 41.27 34.93
C ASN A 173 60.38 42.12 36.16
N ILE A 174 60.03 41.49 37.28
CA ILE A 174 60.40 41.87 38.66
C ILE A 174 60.62 40.58 39.45
#